data_AF-A0A1H8QY14-F1
#
_entry.id   AF-A0A1H8QY14-F1
#
_cell.length_a   1.000
_cell.length_b   1.000
_cell.length_c   1.000
_cell.angle_alpha   90.00
_cell.angle_beta   90.00
_cell.angle_gamma   90.00
#
_symmetry.space_group_name_H-M   'P 1'
#
loop_
_entity.id
_entity.type
_entity.pdbx_description
1 polymer ?
#
loop_
_entity_poly.entity_id
_entity_poly.type
_entity_poly.pdbx_seq_one_letter_code
_entity_poly.pdbx_strand_id
1 'polypeptide(L)'
;MNAISKLQYGNRFGDDVTKIARMSLSVAASSSDAQIAQAKYSNWFRGEDSKPEPMATSSRKFRRITAEMAIAEVAAATKENLSILGNDASDLFTSKLPAGHKMRKAIRSSILQGIPYLGTCKFGEIITDRGQDRYGVTQIFIANFDGNLDTTEGANFYDPSSREFDQMFYGVHIIVDRFGNPLGFNRDRGKNGIAFKTKDITKAFYSIASTSTGLSVEALQERAFPIKKAVR
;
A
#
# COMPACT_ATOMS: atom_id res chain seq x y z
N MET A 1 -0.41 -1.69 -25.65
CA MET A 1 -0.66 -0.44 -24.89
C MET A 1 -1.30 -0.83 -23.57
N ASN A 2 -0.77 -0.37 -22.45
CA ASN A 2 -1.04 -1.01 -21.17
C ASN A 2 -2.26 -0.38 -20.48
N ALA A 3 -3.31 -1.20 -20.26
CA ALA A 3 -4.41 -0.82 -19.39
C ALA A 3 -3.93 -0.82 -17.94
N ILE A 4 -3.63 0.37 -17.39
CA ILE A 4 -3.27 0.52 -15.98
C ILE A 4 -4.47 0.11 -15.14
N SER A 5 -4.31 -0.93 -14.33
CA SER A 5 -5.34 -1.51 -13.46
C SER A 5 -5.68 -0.58 -12.28
N LYS A 6 -6.40 0.51 -12.56
CA LYS A 6 -6.87 1.48 -11.56
C LYS A 6 -7.82 0.78 -10.58
N LEU A 7 -7.28 0.36 -9.42
CA LEU A 7 -7.98 -0.37 -8.37
C LEU A 7 -9.24 0.39 -7.93
N GLN A 8 -10.41 -0.16 -8.25
CA GLN A 8 -11.71 0.52 -8.05
C GLN A 8 -12.18 0.43 -6.59
N TYR A 9 -11.48 1.15 -5.71
CA TYR A 9 -11.72 1.10 -4.26
C TYR A 9 -12.85 2.02 -3.77
N GLY A 10 -13.05 3.19 -4.36
CA GLY A 10 -14.11 4.14 -3.95
C GLY A 10 -15.51 3.52 -3.94
N ASN A 11 -15.80 2.66 -4.94
CA ASN A 11 -17.03 1.86 -5.06
C ASN A 11 -17.39 0.98 -3.85
N ARG A 12 -16.49 0.81 -2.88
CA ARG A 12 -16.64 -0.10 -1.74
C ARG A 12 -17.01 0.60 -0.44
N PHE A 13 -16.89 1.92 -0.38
CA PHE A 13 -17.23 2.71 0.82
C PHE A 13 -18.72 3.07 0.89
N GLY A 14 -19.51 2.72 -0.13
CA GLY A 14 -20.95 2.98 -0.24
C GLY A 14 -21.33 3.63 -1.56
N ASP A 15 -22.58 3.44 -2.00
CA ASP A 15 -23.05 4.01 -3.27
C ASP A 15 -22.98 5.54 -3.26
N ASP A 16 -23.13 6.18 -2.10
CA ASP A 16 -23.18 7.63 -1.97
C ASP A 16 -21.79 8.28 -1.97
N VAL A 17 -20.78 7.63 -1.38
CA VAL A 17 -19.36 7.95 -1.62
C VAL A 17 -19.02 7.79 -3.12
N THR A 18 -19.70 6.86 -3.79
CA THR A 18 -19.48 6.60 -5.23
C THR A 18 -20.19 7.64 -6.11
N LYS A 19 -21.40 8.10 -5.76
CA LYS A 19 -22.09 9.24 -6.42
C LYS A 19 -21.23 10.51 -6.42
N ILE A 20 -20.45 10.72 -5.36
CA ILE A 20 -19.51 11.84 -5.22
C ILE A 20 -18.29 11.71 -6.16
N ALA A 21 -17.97 10.51 -6.65
CA ALA A 21 -16.74 10.22 -7.40
C ALA A 21 -16.93 9.71 -8.86
N ARG A 22 -18.12 9.20 -9.22
CA ARG A 22 -18.40 8.48 -10.47
C ARG A 22 -19.91 8.55 -10.82
N MET A 23 -20.40 8.94 -12.00
CA MET A 23 -19.83 9.51 -13.24
C MET A 23 -18.76 8.74 -14.05
N SER A 24 -18.26 7.57 -13.66
CA SER A 24 -17.26 6.81 -14.46
C SER A 24 -17.20 5.31 -14.13
N LEU A 25 -16.87 4.48 -15.14
CA LEU A 25 -17.41 3.12 -15.30
C LEU A 25 -16.50 1.90 -14.94
N SER A 26 -17.11 0.73 -15.19
CA SER A 26 -16.89 -0.72 -14.96
C SER A 26 -15.75 -1.41 -15.78
N VAL A 27 -15.39 -2.73 -15.74
CA VAL A 27 -15.53 -3.93 -14.85
C VAL A 27 -14.51 -5.06 -15.27
N ALA A 28 -14.42 -6.17 -14.51
CA ALA A 28 -13.55 -7.40 -14.57
C ALA A 28 -13.77 -8.39 -15.78
N ALA A 29 -13.34 -9.68 -15.88
CA ALA A 29 -12.75 -10.72 -14.97
C ALA A 29 -11.99 -11.87 -15.75
N SER A 30 -11.55 -13.09 -15.30
CA SER A 30 -11.62 -13.96 -14.07
C SER A 30 -10.61 -15.18 -14.08
N SER A 31 -10.48 -15.94 -12.96
CA SER A 31 -10.11 -17.42 -12.81
C SER A 31 -8.77 -18.00 -13.33
N SER A 32 -8.10 -19.05 -12.81
CA SER A 32 -8.18 -19.91 -11.59
C SER A 32 -6.78 -20.54 -11.27
N ASP A 33 -6.67 -21.67 -10.53
CA ASP A 33 -5.69 -21.80 -9.42
C ASP A 33 -4.55 -22.86 -9.45
N ALA A 34 -4.41 -23.74 -10.44
CA ALA A 34 -3.44 -24.86 -10.33
C ALA A 34 -1.95 -24.50 -10.60
N GLN A 35 -1.67 -23.43 -11.34
CA GLN A 35 -0.30 -23.05 -11.77
C GLN A 35 0.40 -22.07 -10.80
N ILE A 36 -0.26 -21.71 -9.69
CA ILE A 36 0.08 -20.56 -8.83
C ILE A 36 1.54 -20.54 -8.34
N ALA A 37 2.11 -21.68 -7.94
CA ALA A 37 3.35 -21.68 -7.15
C ALA A 37 4.59 -21.15 -7.89
N GLN A 38 4.77 -21.51 -9.17
CA GLN A 38 5.85 -20.95 -10.01
C GLN A 38 5.40 -19.66 -10.70
N ALA A 39 4.12 -19.54 -11.08
CA ALA A 39 3.53 -18.32 -11.64
C ALA A 39 3.66 -17.10 -10.70
N LYS A 40 3.67 -17.31 -9.38
CA LYS A 40 3.74 -16.26 -8.35
C LYS A 40 4.92 -15.30 -8.52
N TYR A 41 6.07 -15.78 -9.01
CA TYR A 41 7.26 -14.94 -9.23
C TYR A 41 7.36 -14.40 -10.66
N SER A 42 6.52 -14.82 -11.61
CA SER A 42 6.63 -14.44 -13.04
C SER A 42 5.45 -13.62 -13.57
N ASN A 43 4.22 -13.95 -13.20
CA ASN A 43 3.03 -13.48 -13.94
C ASN A 43 2.65 -12.05 -13.59
N TRP A 44 2.72 -11.69 -12.31
CA TRP A 44 2.26 -10.37 -11.84
C TRP A 44 3.23 -9.23 -12.23
N PHE A 45 4.47 -9.56 -12.61
CA PHE A 45 5.42 -8.62 -13.22
C PHE A 45 5.26 -8.44 -14.73
N ARG A 46 4.43 -9.27 -15.38
CA ARG A 46 4.12 -9.21 -16.82
C ARG A 46 2.80 -8.49 -17.11
N GLY A 47 1.91 -8.41 -16.12
CA GLY A 47 0.60 -7.76 -16.25
C GLY A 47 -0.42 -8.56 -17.09
N GLU A 48 -0.21 -9.86 -17.26
CA GLU A 48 -0.98 -10.71 -18.20
C GLU A 48 -2.27 -11.31 -17.61
N ASP A 49 -2.50 -11.21 -16.30
CA ASP A 49 -3.74 -11.67 -15.67
C ASP A 49 -4.84 -10.58 -15.71
N SER A 50 -5.74 -10.66 -16.70
CA SER A 50 -6.98 -9.86 -16.84
C SER A 50 -8.03 -10.08 -15.73
N LYS A 51 -7.61 -10.60 -14.57
CA LYS A 51 -8.43 -11.17 -13.51
C LYS A 51 -8.67 -10.09 -12.44
N PRO A 52 -9.85 -10.02 -11.82
CA PRO A 52 -10.09 -9.02 -10.79
C PRO A 52 -9.26 -9.41 -9.57
N GLU A 53 -8.41 -8.52 -9.09
CA GLU A 53 -7.51 -8.86 -7.98
C GLU A 53 -8.32 -9.36 -6.76
N PRO A 54 -7.84 -10.41 -6.05
CA PRO A 54 -8.61 -11.12 -5.01
C PRO A 54 -8.98 -10.25 -3.78
N MET A 55 -8.50 -9.00 -3.74
CA MET A 55 -9.03 -7.93 -2.89
C MET A 55 -10.55 -7.75 -3.02
N ALA A 56 -11.22 -8.24 -4.08
CA ALA A 56 -12.68 -8.18 -4.24
C ALA A 56 -13.47 -8.75 -3.04
N THR A 57 -12.92 -9.74 -2.33
CA THR A 57 -13.58 -10.44 -1.20
C THR A 57 -13.85 -9.56 0.02
N SER A 58 -13.11 -8.47 0.22
CA SER A 58 -13.30 -7.60 1.38
C SER A 58 -14.40 -6.56 1.22
N SER A 59 -14.96 -6.37 0.02
CA SER A 59 -16.06 -5.42 -0.24
C SER A 59 -17.22 -5.53 0.75
N ARG A 60 -17.60 -6.75 1.16
CA ARG A 60 -18.65 -7.02 2.16
C ARG A 60 -18.29 -6.66 3.61
N LYS A 61 -17.02 -6.34 3.90
CA LYS A 61 -16.52 -5.93 5.22
C LYS A 61 -16.55 -4.41 5.42
N PHE A 62 -16.58 -3.61 4.34
CA PHE A 62 -16.54 -2.16 4.44
C PHE A 62 -17.84 -1.63 5.05
N ARG A 63 -17.72 -0.81 6.08
CA ARG A 63 -18.83 -0.03 6.62
C ARG A 63 -19.22 1.04 5.61
N ARG A 64 -20.50 1.03 5.20
CA ARG A 64 -21.07 2.07 4.33
C ARG A 64 -20.93 3.44 5.00
N ILE A 65 -20.50 4.43 4.23
CA ILE A 65 -20.56 5.85 4.57
C ILE A 65 -21.67 6.48 3.71
N THR A 66 -22.51 7.30 4.32
CA THR A 66 -23.60 8.03 3.66
C THR A 66 -23.55 9.52 3.99
N ALA A 67 -24.35 10.35 3.31
CA ALA A 67 -24.29 11.80 3.43
C ALA A 67 -24.92 12.34 4.74
N GLU A 68 -25.74 11.52 5.40
CA GLU A 68 -26.51 11.85 6.61
C GLU A 68 -25.73 11.56 7.90
N MET A 69 -24.59 10.86 7.81
CA MET A 69 -23.75 10.49 8.95
C MET A 69 -23.05 11.70 9.56
N ALA A 70 -22.97 11.75 10.89
CA ALA A 70 -22.21 12.79 11.57
C ALA A 70 -20.70 12.67 11.30
N ILE A 71 -19.97 13.78 11.34
CA ILE A 71 -18.52 13.85 11.06
C ILE A 71 -17.71 12.81 11.87
N ALA A 72 -18.08 12.58 13.13
CA ALA A 72 -17.44 11.59 13.99
C ALA A 72 -17.69 10.13 13.52
N GLU A 73 -18.87 9.84 12.98
CA GLU A 73 -19.21 8.53 12.43
C GLU A 73 -18.54 8.28 11.09
N VAL A 74 -18.44 9.32 10.24
CA VAL A 74 -17.68 9.28 8.98
C VAL A 74 -16.20 8.98 9.28
N ALA A 75 -15.62 9.64 10.29
CA ALA A 75 -14.25 9.38 10.72
C ALA A 75 -14.06 7.96 11.29
N ALA A 76 -15.01 7.47 12.09
CA ALA A 76 -14.98 6.12 12.64
C ALA A 76 -15.06 5.04 11.53
N ALA A 77 -16.05 5.15 10.62
CA ALA A 77 -16.22 4.23 9.50
C ALA A 77 -15.03 4.27 8.52
N THR A 78 -14.46 5.45 8.27
CA THR A 78 -13.26 5.58 7.45
C THR A 78 -12.06 4.90 8.12
N LYS A 79 -11.89 5.05 9.44
CA LYS A 79 -10.78 4.44 10.20
C LYS A 79 -10.89 2.91 10.26
N GLU A 80 -12.12 2.40 10.36
CA GLU A 80 -12.47 0.98 10.27
C GLU A 80 -12.15 0.42 8.87
N ASN A 81 -12.64 1.07 7.82
CA ASN A 81 -12.40 0.72 6.42
C ASN A 81 -10.92 0.77 6.03
N LEU A 82 -10.16 1.75 6.53
CA LEU A 82 -8.71 1.82 6.38
C LEU A 82 -7.98 0.68 7.11
N SER A 83 -8.48 0.21 8.25
CA SER A 83 -7.93 -0.95 8.96
C SER A 83 -8.12 -2.23 8.13
N ILE A 84 -9.30 -2.42 7.54
CA ILE A 84 -9.60 -3.52 6.60
C ILE A 84 -8.70 -3.44 5.37
N LEU A 85 -8.61 -2.28 4.74
CA LEU A 85 -7.75 -2.00 3.58
C LEU A 85 -6.28 -2.32 3.87
N GLY A 86 -5.77 -1.89 5.03
CA GLY A 86 -4.41 -2.20 5.48
C GLY A 86 -4.20 -3.68 5.79
N ASN A 87 -5.20 -4.35 6.37
CA ASN A 87 -5.14 -5.80 6.58
C ASN A 87 -5.00 -6.54 5.24
N ASP A 88 -5.92 -6.28 4.30
CA ASP A 88 -5.90 -6.90 2.96
C ASP A 88 -4.59 -6.60 2.22
N ALA A 89 -4.09 -5.36 2.31
CA ALA A 89 -2.81 -4.97 1.73
C ALA A 89 -1.66 -5.77 2.35
N SER A 90 -1.56 -5.87 3.69
CA SER A 90 -0.52 -6.67 4.33
C SER A 90 -0.56 -8.13 3.88
N ASP A 91 -1.75 -8.71 3.75
CA ASP A 91 -1.89 -10.12 3.36
C ASP A 91 -1.54 -10.31 1.87
N LEU A 92 -1.89 -9.34 1.00
CA LEU A 92 -1.51 -9.31 -0.42
C LEU A 92 0.00 -9.15 -0.66
N PHE A 93 0.67 -8.23 0.06
CA PHE A 93 2.12 -8.04 -0.07
C PHE A 93 2.88 -9.22 0.54
N THR A 94 2.60 -9.59 1.79
CA THR A 94 3.32 -10.68 2.48
C THR A 94 3.19 -12.03 1.77
N SER A 95 2.01 -12.39 1.24
CA SER A 95 1.80 -13.67 0.54
C SER A 95 2.50 -13.81 -0.83
N LYS A 96 3.11 -12.73 -1.31
CA LYS A 96 3.91 -12.66 -2.55
C LYS A 96 5.41 -12.42 -2.30
N LEU A 97 5.81 -11.95 -1.11
CA LEU A 97 7.21 -11.59 -0.82
C LEU A 97 8.15 -12.82 -0.84
N PRO A 98 9.44 -12.64 -1.21
CA PRO A 98 10.42 -13.72 -1.21
C PRO A 98 10.60 -14.34 0.18
N ALA A 99 10.89 -15.66 0.21
CA ALA A 99 11.19 -16.37 1.45
C ALA A 99 12.33 -15.69 2.23
N GLY A 100 12.16 -15.55 3.55
CA GLY A 100 13.10 -14.85 4.43
C GLY A 100 12.96 -13.32 4.46
N HIS A 101 11.90 -12.75 3.88
CA HIS A 101 11.62 -11.31 3.99
C HIS A 101 11.51 -10.83 5.45
N LYS A 102 11.97 -9.61 5.71
CA LYS A 102 11.95 -8.98 7.05
C LYS A 102 10.70 -8.14 7.33
N MET A 103 9.77 -8.04 6.38
CA MET A 103 8.50 -7.33 6.57
C MET A 103 7.62 -8.03 7.60
N ARG A 104 7.07 -7.25 8.53
CA ARG A 104 6.08 -7.65 9.53
C ARG A 104 4.75 -6.97 9.24
N LYS A 105 3.64 -7.65 9.56
CA LYS A 105 2.28 -7.07 9.55
C LYS A 105 2.14 -6.11 10.74
N ALA A 106 1.69 -4.88 10.48
CA ALA A 106 1.62 -3.82 11.49
C ALA A 106 0.47 -2.84 11.17
N ILE A 107 -0.78 -3.28 11.42
CA ILE A 107 -1.98 -2.53 11.06
C ILE A 107 -2.22 -1.36 12.03
N ARG A 108 -2.18 -0.12 11.52
CA ARG A 108 -2.58 1.10 12.27
C ARG A 108 -3.22 2.12 11.33
N SER A 109 -4.53 2.32 11.43
CA SER A 109 -5.26 3.34 10.67
C SER A 109 -5.36 4.69 11.38
N SER A 110 -5.24 5.77 10.61
CA SER A 110 -5.39 7.16 11.04
C SER A 110 -6.16 7.98 10.00
N ILE A 111 -6.74 9.10 10.42
CA ILE A 111 -7.57 10.01 9.62
C ILE A 111 -6.84 11.36 9.49
N LEU A 112 -7.05 12.06 8.36
CA LEU A 112 -6.49 13.39 8.14
C LEU A 112 -7.26 14.44 8.95
N GLN A 113 -6.53 15.31 9.64
CA GLN A 113 -7.13 16.40 10.40
C GLN A 113 -7.93 17.33 9.48
N GLY A 114 -9.20 17.56 9.82
CA GLY A 114 -10.12 18.37 9.01
C GLY A 114 -10.72 17.67 7.78
N ILE A 115 -10.33 16.43 7.45
CA ILE A 115 -10.90 15.67 6.32
C ILE A 115 -11.28 14.25 6.79
N PRO A 116 -12.48 14.07 7.40
CA PRO A 116 -12.83 12.85 8.14
C PRO A 116 -12.92 11.58 7.28
N TYR A 117 -13.10 11.73 5.97
CA TYR A 117 -13.18 10.64 5.00
C TYR A 117 -11.85 10.30 4.31
N LEU A 118 -10.76 11.06 4.57
CA LEU A 118 -9.42 10.74 4.08
C LEU A 118 -8.51 10.28 5.22
N GLY A 119 -7.60 9.37 4.92
CA GLY A 119 -6.74 8.75 5.91
C GLY A 119 -5.77 7.73 5.33
N THR A 120 -4.99 7.14 6.24
CA THR A 120 -3.88 6.26 5.91
C THR A 120 -3.89 5.06 6.84
N CYS A 121 -3.53 3.89 6.34
CA CYS A 121 -3.24 2.73 7.17
C CYS A 121 -1.79 2.31 6.99
N LYS A 122 -1.02 2.31 8.08
CA LYS A 122 0.20 1.51 8.15
C LYS A 122 -0.25 0.06 8.03
N PHE A 123 0.33 -0.70 7.11
CA PHE A 123 0.07 -2.13 6.98
C PHE A 123 1.28 -3.01 7.30
N GLY A 124 2.49 -2.47 7.22
CA GLY A 124 3.69 -3.20 7.63
C GLY A 124 4.86 -2.35 8.06
N GLU A 125 5.90 -3.04 8.52
CA GLU A 125 7.18 -2.46 8.90
C GLU A 125 8.35 -3.42 8.62
N ILE A 126 9.53 -2.85 8.41
CA ILE A 126 10.79 -3.56 8.22
C ILE A 126 11.83 -2.86 9.09
N ILE A 127 12.46 -3.59 10.03
CA ILE A 127 13.65 -3.07 10.71
C ILE A 127 14.81 -3.12 9.73
N THR A 128 15.34 -1.96 9.36
CA THR A 128 16.44 -1.81 8.41
C THR A 128 17.80 -1.81 9.10
N ASP A 129 17.90 -1.17 10.28
CA ASP A 129 19.19 -0.91 10.94
C ASP A 129 19.11 -1.17 12.45
N ARG A 130 20.21 -1.66 13.04
CA ARG A 130 20.32 -1.95 14.48
C ARG A 130 21.50 -1.23 15.11
N GLY A 131 21.23 -0.09 15.75
CA GLY A 131 22.13 0.51 16.74
C GLY A 131 21.90 -0.09 18.13
N GLN A 132 22.61 0.43 19.13
CA GLN A 132 22.46 0.02 20.54
C GLN A 132 21.17 0.58 21.16
N ASP A 133 20.94 1.90 21.06
CA ASP A 133 19.74 2.56 21.62
C ASP A 133 18.71 3.05 20.58
N ARG A 134 19.00 2.87 19.27
CA ARG A 134 18.16 3.34 18.15
C ARG A 134 18.04 2.30 17.05
N TYR A 135 16.85 2.17 16.47
CA TYR A 135 16.57 1.31 15.33
C TYR A 135 16.10 2.13 14.12
N GLY A 136 16.60 1.78 12.93
CA GLY A 136 16.04 2.25 11.67
C GLY A 136 14.87 1.35 11.26
N VAL A 137 13.73 1.95 10.93
CA VAL A 137 12.52 1.22 10.53
C VAL A 137 11.90 1.85 9.30
N THR A 138 11.74 1.09 8.22
CA THR A 138 10.84 1.48 7.13
C THR A 138 9.42 1.08 7.51
N GLN A 139 8.53 2.05 7.66
CA GLN A 139 7.09 1.81 7.81
C GLN A 139 6.40 1.93 6.45
N ILE A 140 5.43 1.06 6.19
CA ILE A 140 4.77 0.88 4.90
C ILE A 140 3.28 1.16 5.05
N PHE A 141 2.74 2.00 4.17
CA PHE A 141 1.39 2.55 4.27
C PHE A 141 0.62 2.47 2.96
N ILE A 142 -0.71 2.47 3.10
CA ILE A 142 -1.67 2.71 2.03
C ILE A 142 -2.58 3.89 2.43
N ALA A 143 -2.82 4.81 1.49
CA ALA A 143 -3.76 5.92 1.64
C ALA A 143 -5.01 5.71 0.76
N ASN A 144 -6.12 6.36 1.13
CA ASN A 144 -7.32 6.48 0.27
C ASN A 144 -7.38 7.85 -0.46
N PHE A 145 -6.23 8.50 -0.62
CA PHE A 145 -6.00 9.73 -1.38
C PHE A 145 -4.64 9.63 -2.10
N ASP A 146 -4.35 10.64 -2.91
CA ASP A 146 -3.00 10.92 -3.44
C ASP A 146 -2.57 12.32 -3.00
N GLY A 147 -1.27 12.58 -2.97
CA GLY A 147 -0.73 13.82 -2.41
C GLY A 147 0.77 13.77 -2.22
N ASN A 148 1.33 14.83 -1.64
CA ASN A 148 2.73 14.88 -1.22
C ASN A 148 2.89 14.48 0.24
N LEU A 149 4.14 14.19 0.59
CA LEU A 149 4.59 13.88 1.93
C LEU A 149 5.73 14.83 2.26
N ASP A 150 5.66 15.54 3.38
CA ASP A 150 6.73 16.40 3.85
C ASP A 150 7.24 15.95 5.22
N THR A 151 8.49 15.49 5.26
CA THR A 151 9.18 15.00 6.45
C THR A 151 9.94 16.12 7.18
N THR A 152 9.82 17.37 6.73
CA THR A 152 10.41 18.56 7.35
C THR A 152 9.81 18.82 8.74
N GLU A 153 10.57 19.48 9.61
CA GLU A 153 10.18 19.68 11.01
C GLU A 153 9.12 20.78 11.13
N GLY A 154 8.06 20.52 11.89
CA GLY A 154 6.89 21.40 11.97
C GLY A 154 5.99 21.41 10.71
N ALA A 155 6.33 20.66 9.66
CA ALA A 155 5.53 20.57 8.44
C ALA A 155 4.31 19.65 8.60
N ASN A 156 3.27 19.90 7.79
CA ASN A 156 2.14 18.98 7.65
C ASN A 156 2.57 17.77 6.82
N PHE A 157 2.75 16.61 7.46
CA PHE A 157 3.26 15.40 6.79
C PHE A 157 2.39 14.88 5.63
N TYR A 158 1.10 15.25 5.58
CA TYR A 158 0.21 14.94 4.46
C TYR A 158 -0.27 16.21 3.75
N ASP A 159 -0.04 16.27 2.44
CA ASP A 159 -0.51 17.31 1.53
C ASP A 159 -1.34 16.67 0.38
N PRO A 160 -2.66 16.43 0.56
CA PRO A 160 -3.49 15.78 -0.45
C PRO A 160 -3.62 16.63 -1.72
N SER A 161 -3.35 16.05 -2.89
CA SER A 161 -3.45 16.75 -4.18
C SER A 161 -4.89 16.98 -4.63
N SER A 162 -5.85 16.27 -4.02
CA SER A 162 -7.29 16.52 -4.15
C SER A 162 -8.02 16.12 -2.85
N ARG A 163 -9.32 16.43 -2.78
CA ARG A 163 -10.23 15.92 -1.74
C ARG A 163 -11.03 14.69 -2.22
N GLU A 164 -10.60 14.05 -3.29
CA GLU A 164 -11.27 12.87 -3.86
C GLU A 164 -10.70 11.57 -3.31
N PHE A 165 -11.47 10.48 -3.41
CA PHE A 165 -10.98 9.14 -3.12
C PHE A 165 -10.04 8.66 -4.23
N ASP A 166 -8.78 8.42 -3.88
CA ASP A 166 -7.75 7.87 -4.76
C ASP A 166 -6.94 6.80 -3.99
N GLN A 167 -5.75 6.44 -4.46
CA GLN A 167 -4.87 5.51 -3.76
C GLN A 167 -3.40 5.82 -4.04
N MET A 168 -2.62 5.93 -2.96
CA MET A 168 -1.16 5.79 -3.01
C MET A 168 -0.66 4.78 -1.98
N PHE A 169 0.38 4.05 -2.37
CA PHE A 169 1.26 3.29 -1.50
C PHE A 169 2.51 4.13 -1.24
N TYR A 170 2.97 4.17 0.00
CA TYR A 170 4.21 4.85 0.34
C TYR A 170 4.95 4.13 1.47
N GLY A 171 6.27 4.34 1.50
CA GLY A 171 7.14 3.92 2.58
C GLY A 171 7.89 5.11 3.12
N VAL A 172 8.05 5.19 4.44
CA VAL A 172 8.90 6.18 5.11
C VAL A 172 9.89 5.49 6.05
N HIS A 173 11.13 5.97 6.02
CA HIS A 173 12.16 5.60 6.98
C HIS A 173 11.99 6.48 8.23
N ILE A 174 11.84 5.84 9.38
CA ILE A 174 11.86 6.51 10.69
C ILE A 174 13.01 5.97 11.54
N ILE A 175 13.41 6.78 12.50
CA ILE A 175 14.24 6.35 13.62
C ILE A 175 13.29 6.08 14.79
N VAL A 176 13.46 4.95 15.47
CA VAL A 176 12.81 4.68 16.77
C VAL A 176 13.85 4.46 17.85
N ASP A 177 13.46 4.70 19.10
CA ASP A 177 14.27 4.33 20.27
C ASP A 177 14.22 2.81 20.53
N ARG A 178 14.94 2.35 21.55
CA ARG A 178 14.96 0.95 21.99
C ARG A 178 13.60 0.39 22.46
N PHE A 179 12.61 1.25 22.72
CA PHE A 179 11.26 0.87 23.12
C PHE A 179 10.25 0.90 21.95
N GLY A 180 10.67 1.39 20.77
CA GLY A 180 9.84 1.54 19.57
C GLY A 180 9.12 2.88 19.46
N ASN A 181 9.44 3.87 20.29
CA ASN A 181 8.91 5.23 20.18
C ASN A 181 9.55 5.95 18.99
N PRO A 182 8.78 6.67 18.15
CA PRO A 182 9.35 7.43 17.03
C PRO A 182 10.19 8.61 17.53
N LEU A 183 11.45 8.66 17.08
CA LEU A 183 12.37 9.79 17.32
C LEU A 183 12.38 10.79 16.16
N GLY A 184 11.82 10.43 15.01
CA GLY A 184 11.71 11.29 13.82
C GLY A 184 11.85 10.52 12.51
N PHE A 185 11.81 11.24 11.39
CA PHE A 185 12.12 10.67 10.06
C PHE A 185 13.64 10.50 9.90
N ASN A 186 14.06 9.38 9.33
CA ASN A 186 15.45 9.16 8.94
C ASN A 186 15.70 9.83 7.58
N ARG A 187 15.92 11.15 7.61
CA ARG A 187 16.03 12.00 6.41
C ARG A 187 17.19 11.60 5.48
N ASP A 188 18.23 10.96 6.04
CA ASP A 188 19.43 10.49 5.34
C ASP A 188 19.18 9.30 4.40
N ARG A 189 17.95 8.77 4.33
CA ARG A 189 17.57 7.63 3.48
C ARG A 189 16.43 7.95 2.53
N GLY A 190 16.47 7.32 1.36
CA GLY A 190 15.49 7.58 0.30
C GLY A 190 15.53 9.04 -0.15
N LYS A 191 14.37 9.63 -0.45
CA LYS A 191 14.24 11.07 -0.71
C LYS A 191 13.74 11.75 0.57
N ASN A 192 14.66 12.34 1.35
CA ASN A 192 14.36 13.03 2.61
C ASN A 192 13.55 12.14 3.59
N GLY A 193 13.92 10.86 3.75
CA GLY A 193 13.19 9.90 4.59
C GLY A 193 11.99 9.22 3.91
N ILE A 194 11.60 9.61 2.69
CA ILE A 194 10.60 8.90 1.89
C ILE A 194 11.30 7.76 1.14
N ALA A 195 10.96 6.52 1.49
CA ALA A 195 11.50 5.32 0.84
C ALA A 195 10.94 5.14 -0.57
N PHE A 196 9.62 5.34 -0.74
CA PHE A 196 8.92 5.37 -2.02
C PHE A 196 7.55 6.04 -1.88
N LYS A 197 7.00 6.55 -3.00
CA LYS A 197 5.61 7.01 -3.14
C LYS A 197 5.11 6.61 -4.53
N THR A 198 4.00 5.88 -4.62
CA THR A 198 3.50 5.35 -5.91
C THR A 198 2.02 4.97 -5.87
N LYS A 199 1.32 5.18 -6.98
CA LYS A 199 -0.05 4.67 -7.23
C LYS A 199 -0.03 3.30 -7.95
N ASP A 200 1.11 3.00 -8.56
CA ASP A 200 1.44 1.74 -9.22
C ASP A 200 1.86 0.71 -8.16
N ILE A 201 1.02 -0.30 -7.97
CA ILE A 201 1.16 -1.37 -6.98
C ILE A 201 2.37 -2.26 -7.26
N THR A 202 2.78 -2.42 -8.52
CA THR A 202 3.95 -3.23 -8.90
C THR A 202 5.25 -2.54 -8.49
N LYS A 203 5.32 -1.21 -8.61
CA LYS A 203 6.42 -0.43 -8.03
C LYS A 203 6.44 -0.52 -6.51
N ALA A 204 5.28 -0.42 -5.84
CA ALA A 204 5.20 -0.59 -4.39
C ALA A 204 5.74 -1.97 -3.96
N PHE A 205 5.38 -3.02 -4.69
CA PHE A 205 5.84 -4.37 -4.41
C PHE A 205 7.35 -4.51 -4.55
N TYR A 206 7.94 -4.01 -5.63
CA TYR A 206 9.40 -4.01 -5.81
C TYR A 206 10.12 -3.21 -4.71
N SER A 207 9.62 -2.03 -4.33
CA SER A 207 10.21 -1.24 -3.23
C SER A 207 10.14 -1.97 -1.88
N ILE A 208 9.01 -2.61 -1.57
CA ILE A 208 8.83 -3.40 -0.33
C ILE A 208 9.69 -4.66 -0.35
N ALA A 209 9.76 -5.37 -1.48
CA ALA A 209 10.59 -6.57 -1.66
C ALA A 209 12.08 -6.26 -1.53
N SER A 210 12.54 -5.17 -2.15
CA SER A 210 13.92 -4.69 -2.03
C SER A 210 14.25 -4.35 -0.58
N THR A 211 13.45 -3.50 0.07
CA THR A 211 13.64 -3.10 1.46
C THR A 211 13.61 -4.29 2.44
N SER A 212 12.72 -5.27 2.21
CA SER A 212 12.53 -6.40 3.15
C SER A 212 13.53 -7.54 2.96
N THR A 213 14.19 -7.65 1.80
CA THR A 213 15.21 -8.68 1.55
C THR A 213 16.64 -8.13 1.61
N GLY A 214 16.84 -6.84 1.30
CA GLY A 214 18.16 -6.23 1.08
C GLY A 214 18.70 -6.43 -0.34
N LEU A 215 17.89 -6.97 -1.26
CA LEU A 215 18.23 -7.09 -2.68
C LEU A 215 17.88 -5.79 -3.42
N SER A 216 18.57 -5.50 -4.52
CA SER A 216 18.18 -4.39 -5.41
C SER A 216 16.89 -4.74 -6.18
N VAL A 217 16.23 -3.74 -6.77
CA VAL A 217 15.01 -3.94 -7.56
C VAL A 217 15.31 -4.73 -8.84
N GLU A 218 16.49 -4.52 -9.42
CA GLU A 218 17.01 -5.19 -10.62
C GLU A 218 17.28 -6.67 -10.31
N ALA A 219 17.97 -6.97 -9.20
CA ALA A 219 18.20 -8.34 -8.74
C ALA A 219 16.91 -9.10 -8.38
N LEU A 220 15.82 -8.38 -8.09
CA LEU A 220 14.48 -8.96 -7.92
C LEU A 220 13.76 -9.15 -9.26
N GLN A 221 13.93 -8.24 -10.22
CA GLN A 221 13.46 -8.39 -11.59
C GLN A 221 14.11 -9.60 -12.29
N GLU A 222 15.43 -9.75 -12.20
CA GLU A 222 16.15 -10.91 -12.74
C GLU A 222 15.64 -12.24 -12.18
N ARG A 223 15.36 -12.30 -10.87
CA ARG A 223 14.78 -13.50 -10.22
C ARG A 223 13.33 -13.77 -10.64
N ALA A 224 12.61 -12.74 -11.08
CA ALA A 224 11.27 -12.85 -11.66
C ALA A 224 11.26 -13.24 -13.16
N PHE A 225 12.39 -13.04 -13.85
CA PHE A 225 12.61 -13.43 -15.24
C PHE A 225 13.56 -14.64 -15.34
N PRO A 226 13.07 -15.88 -15.08
CA PRO A 226 13.87 -17.06 -15.38
C PRO A 226 14.27 -17.03 -16.86
N ILE A 227 15.58 -17.07 -17.09
CA ILE A 227 16.20 -17.04 -18.42
C ILE A 227 15.47 -18.05 -19.32
N LYS A 228 15.04 -17.61 -20.52
CA LYS A 228 14.56 -18.52 -21.56
C LYS A 228 15.66 -19.57 -21.78
N LYS A 229 15.45 -20.80 -21.30
CA LYS A 229 16.37 -21.91 -21.54
C LYS A 229 16.63 -21.98 -23.05
N ALA A 230 17.90 -21.85 -23.45
CA ALA A 230 18.26 -21.95 -24.84
C ALA A 230 17.85 -23.33 -25.35
N VAL A 231 16.90 -23.37 -26.28
CA VAL A 231 16.58 -24.57 -27.03
C VAL A 231 17.77 -24.79 -27.98
N ARG A 232 18.49 -25.87 -27.73
CA ARG A 232 19.46 -26.49 -28.65
C ARG A 232 18.79 -27.67 -29.31
#